data_AF-V9DIE0-F1
#
_entry.id   AF-V9DIE0-F1
#
_cell.length_a   1.000
_cell.length_b   1.000
_cell.length_c   1.000
_cell.angle_alpha   90.00
_cell.angle_beta   90.00
_cell.angle_gamma   90.00
#
_symmetry.space_group_name_H-M   'P 1'
#
loop_
_entity.id
_entity.type
_entity.pdbx_description
1 polymer ?
#
loop_
_entity_poly.entity_id
_entity_poly.type
_entity_poly.pdbx_seq_one_letter_code
_entity_poly.pdbx_strand_id
1 'polypeptide(L)'
;MTSMLGSQFTPGADLFQDPFALHLLLINTAAATWRRYLAYIAQEVRNVAEQAILVDFEHDGAHLGELEQRQYLKQLEDMITSLISAVDSSLDVCATLRSNHTKYTQIRVGPRDQSSLQRRKDLFDQVLSEKERELRHHRAQAGVLRMRIRSAEALVTNILDLGNGNSLRLLAIEAQEENKAMQGITTKGLKDAAAVKVLTIITLVYLPTTAVLNFFSTSFVNFGPNRNGDATLTVAGNWWIALAVAAPLTIFTIYIWSFYVDTFVYNNPPAWWRWVSSWLNYLAATHTWKLRNPGPVGQGMNGA
;
A
#
# COMPACT_ATOMS: atom_id res chain seq x y z
N MET A 1 -34.94 -42.09 -15.08
CA MET A 1 -34.63 -41.20 -16.22
C MET A 1 -35.72 -41.38 -17.30
N THR A 2 -36.99 -41.17 -16.96
CA THR A 2 -38.21 -41.23 -17.83
C THR A 2 -39.47 -41.06 -16.96
N SER A 3 -39.47 -40.10 -16.05
CA SER A 3 -40.66 -39.77 -15.25
C SER A 3 -40.48 -38.34 -14.76
N MET A 4 -41.52 -37.52 -14.83
CA MET A 4 -41.55 -36.05 -14.66
C MET A 4 -41.56 -35.23 -15.97
N LEU A 5 -42.23 -35.72 -17.02
CA LEU A 5 -42.85 -34.88 -18.04
C LEU A 5 -44.19 -34.38 -17.48
N GLY A 6 -44.13 -33.28 -16.73
CA GLY A 6 -45.31 -32.58 -16.21
C GLY A 6 -45.95 -31.74 -17.30
N SER A 7 -47.26 -31.95 -17.47
CA SER A 7 -48.19 -31.35 -18.44
C SER A 7 -48.05 -31.84 -19.88
N GLN A 8 -49.11 -32.52 -20.31
CA GLN A 8 -49.30 -33.10 -21.63
C GLN A 8 -49.36 -31.98 -22.68
N PHE A 9 -48.26 -31.78 -23.38
CA PHE A 9 -48.29 -31.17 -24.70
C PHE A 9 -48.18 -32.32 -25.69
N THR A 10 -49.32 -32.90 -26.10
CA THR A 10 -49.39 -33.75 -27.29
C THR A 10 -49.62 -32.81 -28.47
N PRO A 11 -48.60 -32.46 -29.28
CA PRO A 11 -48.86 -31.76 -30.51
C PRO A 11 -49.72 -32.71 -31.34
N GLY A 12 -50.89 -32.26 -31.79
CA GLY A 12 -51.64 -33.02 -32.78
C GLY A 12 -50.72 -33.34 -33.96
N ALA A 13 -50.95 -34.48 -34.63
CA ALA A 13 -50.17 -34.90 -35.81
C ALA A 13 -50.00 -33.77 -36.86
N ASP A 14 -50.93 -32.82 -36.88
CA ASP A 14 -50.94 -31.61 -37.71
C ASP A 14 -49.75 -30.65 -37.47
N LEU A 15 -49.19 -30.62 -36.26
CA LEU A 15 -48.07 -29.73 -35.90
C LEU A 15 -46.75 -30.27 -36.45
N PHE A 16 -46.55 -31.58 -36.46
CA PHE A 16 -45.36 -32.22 -37.06
C PHE A 16 -45.31 -32.13 -38.60
N GLN A 17 -46.43 -31.79 -39.24
CA GLN A 17 -46.47 -31.49 -40.68
C GLN A 17 -46.02 -30.06 -41.02
N ASP A 18 -45.82 -29.19 -40.02
CA ASP A 18 -45.32 -27.83 -40.21
C ASP A 18 -43.78 -27.83 -40.19
N PRO A 19 -43.09 -27.31 -41.23
CA PRO A 19 -41.62 -27.17 -41.23
C PRO A 19 -41.05 -26.43 -40.01
N PHE A 20 -41.86 -25.59 -39.35
CA PHE A 20 -41.46 -24.81 -38.18
C PHE A 20 -41.53 -25.56 -36.84
N ALA A 21 -42.09 -26.79 -36.82
CA ALA A 21 -42.24 -27.57 -35.60
C ALA A 21 -40.91 -27.88 -34.90
N LEU A 22 -39.85 -28.12 -35.66
CA LEU A 22 -38.52 -28.37 -35.13
C LEU A 22 -37.97 -27.13 -34.39
N HIS A 23 -38.27 -25.93 -34.88
CA HIS A 23 -37.82 -24.70 -34.24
C HIS A 23 -38.52 -24.49 -32.88
N LEU A 24 -39.83 -24.81 -32.80
CA LEU A 24 -40.56 -24.79 -31.53
C LEU A 24 -40.00 -25.80 -30.53
N LEU A 25 -39.64 -27.01 -30.99
CA LEU A 25 -39.04 -28.03 -30.13
C LEU A 25 -37.70 -27.56 -29.55
N LEU A 26 -36.83 -26.99 -30.39
CA LEU A 26 -35.53 -26.46 -29.96
C LEU A 26 -35.66 -25.30 -28.96
N ILE A 27 -36.60 -24.37 -29.18
CA ILE A 27 -36.85 -23.27 -28.25
C ILE A 27 -37.38 -23.81 -26.92
N ASN A 28 -38.27 -24.80 -26.95
CA ASN A 28 -38.82 -25.40 -25.75
C ASN A 28 -37.75 -26.13 -24.92
N THR A 29 -36.87 -26.89 -25.57
CA THR A 29 -35.77 -27.57 -24.86
C THR A 29 -34.77 -26.57 -24.29
N ALA A 30 -34.41 -25.52 -25.03
CA ALA A 30 -33.55 -24.46 -24.55
C ALA A 30 -34.16 -23.74 -23.32
N ALA A 31 -35.42 -23.31 -23.41
CA ALA A 31 -36.13 -22.64 -22.32
C ALA A 31 -36.16 -23.48 -21.03
N ALA A 32 -36.38 -24.79 -21.15
CA ALA A 32 -36.45 -25.70 -20.00
C ALA A 32 -35.12 -25.78 -19.20
N THR A 33 -33.98 -25.55 -19.85
CA THR A 33 -32.67 -25.62 -19.18
C THR A 33 -32.41 -24.44 -18.25
N TRP A 34 -32.94 -23.26 -18.57
CA TRP A 34 -32.62 -22.02 -17.85
C TRP A 34 -33.17 -21.99 -16.44
N ARG A 35 -34.30 -22.66 -16.19
CA ARG A 35 -34.87 -22.76 -14.83
C ARG A 35 -33.89 -23.37 -13.84
N ARG A 36 -33.16 -24.41 -14.23
CA ARG A 36 -32.15 -25.07 -13.37
C ARG A 36 -30.94 -24.16 -13.14
N TYR A 37 -30.51 -23.47 -14.19
CA TYR A 37 -29.38 -22.56 -14.10
C TYR A 37 -29.68 -21.32 -13.24
N LEU A 38 -30.87 -20.74 -13.37
CA LEU A 38 -31.33 -19.65 -12.49
C LEU A 38 -31.42 -20.10 -11.03
N ALA A 39 -31.90 -21.32 -10.77
CA ALA A 39 -31.94 -21.88 -9.43
C ALA A 39 -30.53 -22.08 -8.84
N TYR A 40 -29.58 -22.54 -9.65
CA TYR A 40 -28.18 -22.65 -9.27
C TYR A 40 -27.59 -21.30 -8.85
N ILE A 41 -27.67 -20.27 -9.71
CA ILE A 41 -27.17 -18.93 -9.37
C ILE A 41 -27.88 -18.39 -8.13
N ALA A 42 -29.20 -18.59 -8.00
CA ALA A 42 -29.95 -18.10 -6.85
C ALA A 42 -29.51 -18.74 -5.52
N GLN A 43 -29.13 -20.02 -5.54
CA GLN A 43 -28.57 -20.69 -4.37
C GLN A 43 -27.20 -20.14 -4.05
N GLU A 44 -26.37 -19.95 -5.06
CA GLU A 44 -24.99 -19.54 -4.88
C GLU A 44 -24.86 -18.12 -4.32
N VAL A 45 -25.68 -17.20 -4.84
CA VAL A 45 -25.78 -15.83 -4.31
C VAL A 45 -26.20 -15.83 -2.85
N ARG A 46 -27.07 -16.77 -2.45
CA ARG A 46 -27.48 -16.90 -1.05
C ARG A 46 -26.34 -17.38 -0.17
N ASN A 47 -25.63 -18.43 -0.60
CA ASN A 47 -24.49 -18.97 0.14
C ASN A 47 -23.43 -17.90 0.39
N VAL A 48 -23.08 -17.12 -0.63
CA VAL A 48 -22.08 -16.04 -0.53
C VAL A 48 -22.58 -14.90 0.36
N ALA A 49 -23.84 -14.50 0.23
CA ALA A 49 -24.41 -13.45 1.08
C ALA A 49 -24.47 -13.86 2.55
N GLU A 50 -24.80 -15.12 2.86
CA GLU A 50 -24.78 -15.65 4.23
C GLU A 50 -23.36 -15.71 4.79
N GLN A 51 -22.38 -16.14 3.99
CA GLN A 51 -20.97 -16.15 4.40
C GLN A 51 -20.45 -14.74 4.68
N ALA A 52 -20.78 -13.75 3.84
CA ALA A 52 -20.36 -12.36 4.01
C ALA A 52 -20.88 -11.72 5.31
N ILE A 53 -22.04 -12.14 5.81
CA ILE A 53 -22.61 -11.64 7.07
C ILE A 53 -21.92 -12.25 8.30
N LEU A 54 -21.36 -13.45 8.17
CA LEU A 54 -20.76 -14.20 9.27
C LEU A 54 -19.26 -13.89 9.48
N VAL A 55 -18.66 -13.02 8.67
CA VAL A 55 -17.23 -12.68 8.77
C VAL A 55 -16.96 -11.86 10.04
N ASP A 56 -16.05 -12.37 10.88
CA ASP A 56 -15.53 -11.70 12.07
C ASP A 56 -14.24 -10.96 11.72
N PHE A 57 -14.22 -9.64 11.98
CA PHE A 57 -13.14 -8.72 11.58
C PHE A 57 -11.91 -8.77 12.50
N GLU A 58 -11.94 -9.56 13.57
CA GLU A 58 -10.86 -9.57 14.56
C GLU A 58 -9.57 -10.29 14.08
N HIS A 59 -9.60 -11.04 12.97
CA HIS A 59 -8.46 -11.82 12.49
C HIS A 59 -7.97 -11.40 11.09
N ASP A 60 -6.65 -11.22 10.97
CA ASP A 60 -5.87 -10.81 9.78
C ASP A 60 -6.13 -11.67 8.50
N GLY A 61 -6.80 -12.83 8.64
CA GLY A 61 -7.24 -13.68 7.53
C GLY A 61 -8.58 -13.31 6.90
N ALA A 62 -9.38 -12.42 7.50
CA ALA A 62 -10.69 -12.01 6.99
C ALA A 62 -10.59 -11.36 5.61
N HIS A 63 -9.55 -10.55 5.38
CA HIS A 63 -9.38 -9.78 4.14
C HIS A 63 -9.18 -10.64 2.87
N LEU A 64 -8.56 -11.82 2.97
CA LEU A 64 -8.38 -12.70 1.81
C LEU A 64 -9.67 -13.42 1.43
N GLY A 65 -10.45 -13.87 2.44
CA GLY A 65 -11.76 -14.48 2.22
C GLY A 65 -12.78 -13.51 1.64
N GLU A 66 -12.75 -12.24 2.07
CA GLU A 66 -13.62 -11.18 1.55
C GLU A 66 -13.32 -10.82 0.09
N LEU A 67 -12.04 -10.82 -0.29
CA LEU A 67 -11.62 -10.54 -1.66
C LEU A 67 -12.03 -11.67 -2.62
N GLU A 68 -11.95 -12.92 -2.14
CA GLU A 68 -12.45 -14.10 -2.85
C GLU A 68 -13.98 -14.06 -3.01
N GLN A 69 -14.72 -13.75 -1.95
CA GLN A 69 -16.17 -13.57 -1.98
C GLN A 69 -16.59 -12.50 -2.98
N ARG A 70 -15.87 -11.35 -3.02
CA ARG A 70 -16.13 -10.28 -3.98
C ARG A 70 -15.88 -10.72 -5.42
N GLN A 71 -14.76 -11.39 -5.69
CA GLN A 71 -14.44 -11.92 -7.03
C GLN A 71 -15.49 -12.92 -7.49
N TYR A 72 -15.92 -13.80 -6.60
CA TYR A 72 -16.92 -14.80 -6.92
C TYR A 72 -18.30 -14.20 -7.20
N LEU A 73 -18.70 -13.20 -6.41
CA LEU A 73 -19.94 -12.47 -6.64
C LEU A 73 -19.92 -11.70 -7.97
N LYS A 74 -18.75 -11.17 -8.36
CA LYS A 74 -18.55 -10.57 -9.68
C LYS A 74 -18.73 -11.59 -10.80
N GLN A 75 -18.18 -12.79 -10.64
CA GLN A 75 -18.35 -13.88 -11.60
C GLN A 75 -19.83 -14.28 -11.75
N LEU A 76 -20.60 -14.30 -10.65
CA LEU A 76 -22.05 -14.49 -10.67
C LEU A 76 -22.79 -13.37 -11.41
N GLU A 77 -22.35 -12.10 -11.27
CA GLU A 77 -22.91 -10.98 -12.03
C GLU A 77 -22.68 -11.12 -13.54
N ASP A 78 -21.48 -11.54 -13.95
CA ASP A 78 -21.14 -11.72 -15.36
C ASP A 78 -21.91 -12.90 -15.97
N MET A 79 -22.07 -14.00 -15.21
CA MET A 79 -22.89 -15.14 -15.57
C MET A 79 -24.37 -14.77 -15.76
N ILE A 80 -24.98 -14.06 -14.80
CA ILE A 80 -26.39 -13.66 -14.91
C ILE A 80 -26.62 -12.64 -16.03
N THR A 81 -25.64 -11.77 -16.28
CA THR A 81 -25.69 -10.80 -17.38
C THR A 81 -25.63 -11.49 -18.74
N SER A 82 -24.76 -12.50 -18.88
CA SER A 82 -24.67 -13.33 -20.07
C SER A 82 -25.98 -14.10 -20.33
N LEU A 83 -26.59 -14.66 -19.26
CA LEU A 83 -27.90 -15.30 -19.36
C LEU A 83 -28.99 -14.32 -19.81
N ILE A 84 -29.02 -13.12 -19.24
CA ILE A 84 -29.96 -12.07 -19.62
C ILE A 84 -29.89 -11.79 -21.13
N SER A 85 -28.68 -11.63 -21.66
CA SER A 85 -28.45 -11.38 -23.09
C SER A 85 -28.88 -12.57 -23.96
N ALA A 86 -28.62 -13.80 -23.51
CA ALA A 86 -29.05 -15.01 -24.22
C ALA A 86 -30.59 -15.15 -24.25
N VAL A 87 -31.26 -14.77 -23.16
CA VAL A 87 -32.73 -14.74 -23.06
C VAL A 87 -33.33 -13.71 -24.01
N ASP A 88 -32.77 -12.49 -24.05
CA ASP A 88 -33.19 -11.44 -24.98
C ASP A 88 -33.04 -11.89 -26.43
N SER A 89 -31.87 -12.45 -26.78
CA SER A 89 -31.64 -12.97 -28.13
C SER A 89 -32.66 -14.05 -28.50
N SER A 90 -33.03 -14.93 -27.57
CA SER A 90 -34.04 -15.97 -27.81
C SER A 90 -35.45 -15.40 -27.98
N LEU A 91 -35.79 -14.30 -27.28
CA LEU A 91 -37.03 -13.56 -27.49
C LEU A 91 -37.09 -12.93 -28.88
N ASP A 92 -35.97 -12.35 -29.35
CA ASP A 92 -35.87 -11.81 -30.72
C ASP A 92 -35.98 -12.90 -31.79
N VAL A 93 -35.41 -14.08 -31.53
CA VAL A 93 -35.58 -15.26 -32.39
C VAL A 93 -37.06 -15.68 -32.44
N CYS A 94 -37.78 -15.69 -31.31
CA CYS A 94 -39.22 -15.97 -31.31
C CYS A 94 -40.01 -14.94 -32.15
N ALA A 95 -39.72 -13.65 -32.01
CA ALA A 95 -40.37 -12.60 -32.80
C ALA A 95 -40.10 -12.78 -34.31
N THR A 96 -38.85 -13.09 -34.67
CA THR A 96 -38.44 -13.36 -36.06
C THR A 96 -39.13 -14.62 -36.60
N LEU A 97 -39.21 -15.67 -35.80
CA LEU A 97 -39.87 -16.92 -36.16
C LEU A 97 -41.35 -16.72 -36.45
N ARG A 98 -42.04 -15.90 -35.63
CA ARG A 98 -43.45 -15.53 -35.85
C ARG A 98 -43.65 -14.80 -37.18
N SER A 99 -42.78 -13.84 -37.48
CA SER A 99 -42.82 -13.08 -38.74
C SER A 99 -42.61 -14.01 -39.94
N ASN A 100 -41.63 -14.92 -39.86
CA ASN A 100 -41.34 -15.88 -40.92
C ASN A 100 -42.46 -16.91 -41.12
N HIS A 101 -43.05 -17.42 -40.04
CA HIS A 101 -44.21 -18.33 -40.10
C HIS A 101 -45.42 -17.64 -40.73
N THR A 102 -45.66 -16.37 -40.39
CA THR A 102 -46.72 -15.55 -41.00
C THR A 102 -46.52 -15.37 -42.49
N LYS A 103 -45.30 -15.09 -42.95
CA LYS A 103 -44.98 -14.98 -44.39
C LYS A 103 -45.15 -16.34 -45.10
N TYR A 104 -44.67 -17.42 -44.49
CA TYR A 104 -44.77 -18.77 -45.04
C TYR A 104 -46.23 -19.21 -45.23
N THR A 105 -47.08 -18.94 -44.23
CA THR A 105 -48.51 -19.26 -44.29
C THR A 105 -49.27 -18.43 -45.32
N GLN A 106 -48.88 -17.17 -45.55
CA GLN A 106 -49.46 -16.31 -46.59
C GLN A 106 -49.12 -16.75 -48.02
N ILE A 107 -47.90 -17.23 -48.27
CA ILE A 107 -47.45 -17.62 -49.62
C ILE A 107 -48.11 -18.93 -50.09
N ARG A 108 -48.48 -19.83 -49.17
CA ARG A 108 -49.04 -21.16 -49.49
C ARG A 108 -50.56 -21.21 -49.73
N VAL A 109 -51.27 -20.09 -49.73
CA VAL A 109 -52.75 -20.09 -49.74
C VAL A 109 -53.34 -20.45 -51.11
N GLY A 110 -54.04 -21.59 -51.18
CA GLY A 110 -55.06 -21.88 -52.19
C GLY A 110 -56.47 -21.75 -51.58
N PRO A 111 -57.51 -21.37 -52.35
CA PRO A 111 -58.83 -20.98 -51.83
C PRO A 111 -59.63 -22.07 -51.10
N ARG A 112 -59.23 -23.34 -51.15
CA ARG A 112 -59.93 -24.47 -50.48
C ARG A 112 -59.38 -24.84 -49.10
N ASP A 113 -58.18 -24.39 -48.72
CA ASP A 113 -57.48 -24.81 -47.49
C ASP A 113 -57.32 -23.69 -46.45
N GLN A 114 -58.05 -22.59 -46.60
CA GLN A 114 -57.81 -21.38 -45.80
C GLN A 114 -58.15 -21.55 -44.31
N SER A 115 -59.20 -22.31 -43.97
CA SER A 115 -59.62 -22.53 -42.57
C SER A 115 -58.71 -23.48 -41.78
N SER A 116 -58.19 -24.54 -42.43
CA SER A 116 -57.25 -25.49 -41.83
C SER A 116 -55.88 -24.84 -41.59
N LEU A 117 -55.40 -24.06 -42.57
CA LEU A 117 -54.17 -23.28 -42.46
C LEU A 117 -54.26 -22.19 -41.38
N GLN A 118 -55.38 -21.48 -41.29
CA GLN A 118 -55.61 -20.49 -40.25
C GLN A 118 -55.55 -21.12 -38.85
N ARG A 119 -56.23 -22.27 -38.65
CA ARG A 119 -56.17 -23.00 -37.37
C ARG A 119 -54.73 -23.39 -37.02
N ARG A 120 -53.94 -23.88 -37.97
CA ARG A 120 -52.53 -24.25 -37.71
C ARG A 120 -51.67 -23.04 -37.37
N LYS A 121 -51.91 -21.90 -38.02
CA LYS A 121 -51.28 -20.63 -37.69
C LYS A 121 -51.62 -20.18 -36.27
N ASP A 122 -52.90 -20.19 -35.91
CA ASP A 122 -53.36 -19.77 -34.58
C ASP A 122 -52.76 -20.67 -33.48
N LEU A 123 -52.68 -21.99 -33.72
CA LEU A 123 -52.01 -22.93 -32.82
C LEU A 123 -50.51 -22.62 -32.68
N PHE A 124 -49.82 -22.36 -33.79
CA PHE A 124 -48.40 -22.00 -33.76
C PHE A 124 -48.16 -20.70 -32.98
N ASP A 125 -48.96 -19.67 -33.26
CA ASP A 125 -48.88 -18.37 -32.59
C ASP A 125 -49.17 -18.49 -31.09
N GLN A 126 -50.14 -19.33 -30.70
CA GLN A 126 -50.45 -19.63 -29.30
C GLN A 126 -49.25 -20.27 -28.59
N VAL A 127 -48.68 -21.34 -29.14
CA VAL A 127 -47.54 -22.06 -28.53
C VAL A 127 -46.33 -21.14 -28.41
N LEU A 128 -46.03 -20.37 -29.45
CA LEU A 128 -44.91 -19.45 -29.44
C LEU A 128 -45.12 -18.32 -28.42
N SER A 129 -46.36 -17.81 -28.28
CA SER A 129 -46.68 -16.78 -27.28
C SER A 129 -46.52 -17.28 -25.84
N GLU A 130 -46.85 -18.55 -25.59
CA GLU A 130 -46.65 -19.19 -24.29
C GLU A 130 -45.15 -19.31 -23.98
N LYS A 131 -44.34 -19.75 -24.94
CA LYS A 131 -42.88 -19.81 -24.80
C LYS A 131 -42.27 -18.42 -24.57
N GLU A 132 -42.69 -17.41 -25.32
CA GLU A 132 -42.22 -16.03 -25.09
C GLU A 132 -42.57 -15.51 -23.69
N ARG A 133 -43.75 -15.86 -23.16
CA ARG A 133 -44.14 -15.49 -21.79
C ARG A 133 -43.24 -16.17 -20.76
N GLU A 134 -42.90 -17.44 -20.96
CA GLU A 134 -41.95 -18.19 -20.13
C GLU A 134 -40.54 -17.57 -20.17
N LEU A 135 -40.02 -17.24 -21.36
CA LEU A 135 -38.73 -16.57 -21.52
C LEU A 135 -38.71 -15.18 -20.85
N ARG A 136 -39.78 -14.39 -20.99
CA ARG A 136 -39.93 -13.10 -20.30
C ARG A 136 -39.98 -13.26 -18.78
N HIS A 137 -40.57 -14.34 -18.28
CA HIS A 137 -40.55 -14.65 -16.85
C HIS A 137 -39.13 -14.94 -16.37
N HIS A 138 -38.37 -15.78 -17.09
CA HIS A 138 -36.96 -16.04 -16.77
C HIS A 138 -36.09 -14.78 -16.82
N ARG A 139 -36.32 -13.90 -17.81
CA ARG A 139 -35.69 -12.58 -17.90
C ARG A 139 -35.93 -11.75 -16.64
N ALA A 140 -37.18 -11.67 -16.19
CA ALA A 140 -37.55 -10.91 -14.99
C ALA A 140 -36.90 -11.50 -13.73
N GLN A 141 -36.91 -12.83 -13.58
CA GLN A 141 -36.23 -13.52 -12.48
C GLN A 141 -34.71 -13.24 -12.48
N ALA A 142 -34.07 -13.31 -13.65
CA ALA A 142 -32.65 -12.98 -13.79
C ALA A 142 -32.36 -11.52 -13.42
N GLY A 143 -33.24 -10.59 -13.79
CA GLY A 143 -33.15 -9.18 -13.41
C GLY A 143 -33.20 -8.97 -11.89
N VAL A 144 -34.13 -9.64 -11.20
CA VAL A 144 -34.22 -9.61 -9.73
C VAL A 144 -32.96 -10.21 -9.10
N LEU A 145 -32.46 -11.32 -9.64
CA LEU A 145 -31.27 -11.97 -9.12
C LEU A 145 -30.01 -11.09 -9.29
N ARG A 146 -29.88 -10.42 -10.43
CA ARG A 146 -28.82 -9.43 -10.67
C ARG A 146 -28.87 -8.27 -9.67
N MET A 147 -30.07 -7.78 -9.33
CA MET A 147 -30.22 -6.76 -8.29
C MET A 147 -29.74 -7.27 -6.93
N ARG A 148 -30.08 -8.51 -6.56
CA ARG A 148 -29.61 -9.13 -5.30
C ARG A 148 -28.09 -9.29 -5.25
N ILE A 149 -27.48 -9.73 -6.36
CA ILE A 149 -26.01 -9.83 -6.50
C ILE A 149 -25.37 -8.47 -6.23
N ARG A 150 -25.85 -7.40 -6.87
CA ARG A 150 -25.32 -6.04 -6.66
C ARG A 150 -25.49 -5.55 -5.24
N SER A 151 -26.63 -5.86 -4.60
CA SER A 151 -26.83 -5.52 -3.19
C SER A 151 -25.84 -6.24 -2.28
N ALA A 152 -25.56 -7.52 -2.54
CA ALA A 152 -24.54 -8.27 -1.80
C ALA A 152 -23.12 -7.72 -2.05
N GLU A 153 -22.80 -7.27 -3.26
CA GLU A 153 -21.49 -6.70 -3.60
C GLU A 153 -21.27 -5.37 -2.86
N ALA A 154 -22.31 -4.53 -2.82
CA ALA A 154 -22.30 -3.28 -2.07
C ALA A 154 -22.11 -3.54 -0.58
N LEU A 155 -22.77 -4.56 -0.02
CA LEU A 155 -22.62 -4.94 1.38
C LEU A 155 -21.19 -5.37 1.71
N VAL A 156 -20.60 -6.27 0.91
CA VAL A 156 -19.20 -6.73 1.07
C VAL A 156 -18.23 -5.56 0.96
N THR A 157 -18.46 -4.65 0.02
CA THR A 157 -17.60 -3.45 -0.16
C THR A 157 -17.66 -2.53 1.05
N ASN A 158 -18.87 -2.23 1.56
CA ASN A 158 -19.03 -1.39 2.76
C ASN A 158 -18.37 -2.02 3.98
N ILE A 159 -18.48 -3.33 4.11
CA ILE A 159 -17.83 -4.13 5.16
C ILE A 159 -16.30 -3.96 5.09
N LEU A 160 -15.71 -4.16 3.89
CA LEU A 160 -14.27 -4.01 3.66
C LEU A 160 -13.77 -2.60 3.99
N ASP A 161 -14.52 -1.58 3.60
CA ASP A 161 -14.17 -0.18 3.86
C ASP A 161 -14.19 0.14 5.37
N LEU A 162 -15.16 -0.42 6.11
CA LEU A 162 -15.23 -0.28 7.57
C LEU A 162 -14.07 -1.01 8.26
N GLY A 163 -13.75 -2.23 7.84
CA GLY A 163 -12.60 -2.99 8.34
C GLY A 163 -11.29 -2.23 8.14
N ASN A 164 -11.03 -1.78 6.91
CA ASN A 164 -9.85 -0.98 6.58
C ASN A 164 -9.79 0.32 7.38
N GLY A 165 -10.91 1.02 7.52
CA GLY A 165 -10.99 2.27 8.29
C GLY A 165 -10.65 2.06 9.78
N ASN A 166 -11.13 0.98 10.38
CA ASN A 166 -10.83 0.63 11.76
C ASN A 166 -9.36 0.23 11.95
N SER A 167 -8.81 -0.62 11.07
CA SER A 167 -7.40 -1.02 11.12
C SER A 167 -6.46 0.18 10.95
N LEU A 168 -6.73 1.08 10.00
CA LEU A 168 -5.97 2.32 9.82
C LEU A 168 -6.05 3.23 11.06
N ARG A 169 -7.23 3.32 11.67
CA ARG A 169 -7.42 4.10 12.90
C ARG A 169 -6.63 3.51 14.07
N LEU A 170 -6.64 2.18 14.23
CA LEU A 170 -5.90 1.50 15.28
C LEU A 170 -4.39 1.71 15.11
N LEU A 171 -3.87 1.50 13.89
CA LEU A 171 -2.47 1.78 13.55
C LEU A 171 -2.09 3.24 13.80
N ALA A 172 -2.98 4.19 13.50
CA ALA A 172 -2.72 5.60 13.78
C ALA A 172 -2.65 5.92 15.28
N ILE A 173 -3.48 5.26 16.11
CA ILE A 173 -3.43 5.39 17.56
C ILE A 173 -2.12 4.80 18.10
N GLU A 174 -1.76 3.59 17.67
CA GLU A 174 -0.51 2.92 18.09
C GLU A 174 0.72 3.73 17.68
N ALA A 175 0.77 4.22 16.45
CA ALA A 175 1.84 5.12 15.98
C ALA A 175 1.87 6.44 16.75
N GLN A 176 0.73 6.96 17.19
CA GLN A 176 0.68 8.16 18.03
C GLN A 176 1.25 7.88 19.43
N GLU A 177 0.96 6.72 20.02
CA GLU A 177 1.52 6.31 21.30
C GLU A 177 3.04 6.08 21.21
N GLU A 178 3.50 5.40 20.17
CA GLU A 178 4.93 5.21 19.90
C GLU A 178 5.64 6.56 19.73
N ASN A 179 5.07 7.50 18.97
CA ASN A 179 5.63 8.84 18.82
C ASN A 179 5.73 9.59 20.16
N LYS A 180 4.72 9.48 21.04
CA LYS A 180 4.78 10.07 22.39
C LYS A 180 5.89 9.43 23.24
N ALA A 181 6.03 8.11 23.17
CA ALA A 181 7.11 7.39 23.85
C ALA A 181 8.48 7.83 23.32
N MET A 182 8.62 7.95 22.01
CA MET A 182 9.84 8.42 21.34
C MET A 182 10.18 9.86 21.74
N GLN A 183 9.22 10.77 21.79
CA GLN A 183 9.41 12.12 22.32
C GLN A 183 9.92 12.09 23.77
N GLY A 184 9.39 11.19 24.60
CA GLY A 184 9.88 10.95 25.96
C GLY A 184 11.34 10.49 26.00
N ILE A 185 11.74 9.59 25.09
CA ILE A 185 13.13 9.12 24.97
C ILE A 185 14.03 10.25 24.46
N THR A 186 13.64 10.99 23.42
CA THR A 186 14.40 12.13 22.89
C THR A 186 14.60 13.20 23.96
N THR A 187 13.56 13.56 24.70
CA THR A 187 13.69 14.57 25.77
C THR A 187 14.60 14.12 26.90
N LYS A 188 14.57 12.83 27.29
CA LYS A 188 15.55 12.25 28.22
C LYS A 188 16.97 12.29 27.63
N GLY A 189 17.14 11.88 26.38
CA GLY A 189 18.43 11.93 25.68
C GLY A 189 18.99 13.35 25.55
N LEU A 190 18.15 14.37 25.36
CA LEU A 190 18.56 15.77 25.37
C LEU A 190 19.06 16.21 26.76
N LYS A 191 18.41 15.76 27.84
CA LYS A 191 18.87 16.03 29.21
C LYS A 191 20.20 15.32 29.50
N ASP A 192 20.34 14.07 29.07
CA ASP A 192 21.59 13.31 29.22
C ASP A 192 22.72 13.95 28.42
N ALA A 193 22.46 14.40 27.20
CA ALA A 193 23.42 15.16 26.38
C ALA A 193 23.84 16.48 27.05
N ALA A 194 22.91 17.19 27.70
CA ALA A 194 23.22 18.39 28.47
C ALA A 194 24.14 18.06 29.67
N ALA A 195 23.87 16.97 30.39
CA ALA A 195 24.72 16.52 31.51
C ALA A 195 26.14 16.14 31.03
N VAL A 196 26.26 15.41 29.92
CA VAL A 196 27.55 15.06 29.30
C VAL A 196 28.31 16.32 28.85
N LYS A 197 27.59 17.33 28.33
CA LYS A 197 28.19 18.62 27.96
C LYS A 197 28.80 19.31 29.19
N VAL A 198 28.11 19.31 30.33
CA VAL A 198 28.63 19.88 31.58
C VAL A 198 29.87 19.12 32.07
N LEU A 199 29.83 17.78 32.08
CA LEU A 199 30.97 16.95 32.49
C LEU A 199 32.21 17.19 31.63
N THR A 200 32.02 17.32 30.33
CA THR A 200 33.10 17.63 29.38
C THR A 200 33.74 18.98 29.70
N ILE A 201 32.94 20.01 30.00
CA ILE A 201 33.45 21.33 30.38
C ILE A 201 34.29 21.25 31.67
N ILE A 202 33.83 20.53 32.69
CA ILE A 202 34.57 20.34 33.94
C ILE A 202 35.92 19.66 33.68
N THR A 203 35.91 18.59 32.87
CA THR A 203 37.13 17.85 32.50
C THR A 203 38.11 18.73 31.74
N LEU A 204 37.61 19.57 30.82
CA LEU A 204 38.42 20.47 30.01
C LEU A 204 39.15 21.52 30.85
N VAL A 205 38.55 21.98 31.95
CA VAL A 205 39.20 22.90 32.91
C VAL A 205 40.17 22.15 33.80
N TYR A 206 39.76 20.98 34.32
CA TYR A 206 40.55 20.21 35.27
C TYR A 206 41.88 19.73 34.67
N LEU A 207 41.87 19.20 33.44
CA LEU A 207 43.03 18.58 32.80
C LEU A 207 44.27 19.50 32.70
N PRO A 208 44.20 20.73 32.17
CA PRO A 208 45.34 21.65 32.15
C PRO A 208 45.73 22.12 33.56
N THR A 209 44.78 22.35 34.46
CA THR A 209 45.06 22.73 35.85
C THR A 209 45.84 21.65 36.58
N THR A 210 45.43 20.38 36.47
CA THR A 210 46.13 19.25 37.07
C THR A 210 47.52 19.06 36.48
N ALA A 211 47.71 19.23 35.17
CA ALA A 211 49.02 19.17 34.54
C ALA A 211 49.99 20.23 35.11
N VAL A 212 49.52 21.47 35.26
CA VAL A 212 50.29 22.57 35.86
C VAL A 212 50.58 22.27 37.34
N LEU A 213 49.57 21.88 38.12
CA LEU A 213 49.76 21.55 39.54
C LEU A 213 50.76 20.40 39.74
N ASN A 214 50.70 19.33 38.93
CA ASN A 214 51.66 18.23 39.01
C ASN A 214 53.10 18.68 38.69
N PHE A 215 53.27 19.50 37.65
CA PHE A 215 54.58 20.01 37.27
C PHE A 215 55.20 20.92 38.34
N PHE A 216 54.37 21.75 38.97
CA PHE A 216 54.82 22.70 39.99
C PHE A 216 54.87 22.13 41.41
N SER A 217 54.11 21.06 41.70
CA SER A 217 54.09 20.37 43.00
C SER A 217 55.49 19.89 43.40
N THR A 218 56.28 19.40 42.45
CA THR A 218 57.64 18.92 42.67
C THR A 218 58.66 20.04 42.92
N SER A 219 58.34 21.28 42.54
CA SER A 219 59.24 22.45 42.66
C SER A 219 58.92 23.35 43.85
N PHE A 220 57.70 23.29 44.40
CA PHE A 220 57.25 24.15 45.51
C PHE A 220 57.37 23.52 46.90
N VAL A 221 57.63 22.22 47.00
CA VAL A 221 57.85 21.51 48.27
C VAL A 221 59.34 21.18 48.41
N ASN A 222 60.04 21.95 49.23
CA ASN A 222 61.42 21.64 49.62
C ASN A 222 61.44 21.04 51.03
N PHE A 223 61.89 19.79 51.15
CA PHE A 223 62.21 19.20 52.44
C PHE A 223 63.67 19.54 52.78
N GLY A 224 63.88 20.66 53.45
CA GLY A 224 65.20 21.05 53.95
C GLY A 224 65.32 20.83 55.45
N PRO A 225 66.38 20.20 55.96
CA PRO A 225 66.62 20.17 57.40
C PRO A 225 67.01 21.59 57.85
N ASN A 226 66.29 22.15 58.82
CA ASN A 226 66.82 23.29 59.54
C ASN A 226 67.94 22.80 60.48
N ARG A 227 68.89 23.67 60.81
CA ARG A 227 70.16 23.37 61.51
C ARG A 227 70.03 22.64 62.87
N ASN A 228 68.82 22.35 63.35
CA ASN A 228 68.54 21.68 64.63
C ASN A 228 67.71 20.38 64.52
N GLY A 229 67.56 19.77 63.33
CA GLY A 229 67.09 18.38 63.22
C GLY A 229 65.57 18.12 63.15
N ASP A 230 64.72 19.15 63.21
CA ASP A 230 63.28 18.99 62.93
C ASP A 230 62.94 19.34 61.47
N ALA A 231 62.15 18.47 60.84
CA ALA A 231 61.72 18.62 59.45
C ALA A 231 60.55 19.61 59.33
N THR A 232 60.83 20.85 58.94
CA THR A 232 59.79 21.84 58.67
C THR A 232 59.47 21.91 57.18
N LEU A 233 58.21 21.67 56.83
CA LEU A 233 57.68 21.79 55.47
C LEU A 233 57.51 23.28 55.12
N THR A 234 58.43 23.85 54.35
CA THR A 234 58.35 25.25 53.89
C THR A 234 57.69 25.32 52.52
N VAL A 235 56.43 25.76 52.50
CA VAL A 235 55.72 26.08 51.26
C VAL A 235 56.32 27.35 50.66
N ALA A 236 56.80 27.29 49.41
CA ALA A 236 57.40 28.43 48.74
C ALA A 236 56.36 29.56 48.50
N GLY A 237 56.73 30.82 48.78
CA GLY A 237 55.86 32.00 48.62
C GLY A 237 55.44 32.34 47.18
N ASN A 238 55.93 31.59 46.19
CA ASN A 238 55.71 31.81 44.75
C ASN A 238 54.57 30.97 44.16
N TRP A 239 53.65 30.46 44.98
CA TRP A 239 52.49 29.67 44.54
C TRP A 239 51.62 30.36 43.46
N TRP A 240 51.66 31.71 43.42
CA TRP A 240 50.96 32.51 42.42
C TRP A 240 51.46 32.26 40.98
N ILE A 241 52.69 31.77 40.78
CA ILE A 241 53.24 31.45 39.45
C ILE A 241 52.52 30.26 38.82
N ALA A 242 52.15 29.24 39.62
CA ALA A 242 51.33 28.14 39.12
C ALA A 242 49.96 28.65 38.63
N LEU A 243 49.37 29.61 39.35
CA LEU A 243 48.10 30.21 38.96
C LEU A 243 48.26 31.10 37.70
N ALA A 244 49.35 31.86 37.61
CA ALA A 244 49.68 32.71 36.46
C ALA A 244 49.92 31.90 35.17
N VAL A 245 50.37 30.65 35.26
CA VAL A 245 50.55 29.74 34.12
C VAL A 245 49.30 28.92 33.83
N ALA A 246 48.54 28.51 34.85
CA ALA A 246 47.30 27.74 34.68
C ALA A 246 46.17 28.57 34.02
N ALA A 247 46.04 29.85 34.36
CA ALA A 247 45.01 30.73 33.80
C ALA A 247 45.08 30.87 32.26
N PRO A 248 46.22 31.21 31.63
CA PRO A 248 46.30 31.29 30.17
C PRO A 248 46.12 29.93 29.50
N LEU A 249 46.61 28.84 30.12
CA LEU A 249 46.47 27.49 29.57
C LEU A 249 45.00 27.03 29.56
N THR A 250 44.24 27.32 30.61
CA THR A 250 42.80 27.03 30.68
C THR A 250 42.01 27.86 29.67
N ILE A 251 42.31 29.16 29.53
CA ILE A 251 41.71 30.02 28.50
C ILE A 251 41.99 29.48 27.09
N PHE A 252 43.24 29.07 26.83
CA PHE A 252 43.64 28.50 25.54
C PHE A 252 42.90 27.19 25.23
N THR A 253 42.76 26.32 26.23
CA THR A 253 42.06 25.04 26.10
C THR A 253 40.55 25.25 25.83
N ILE A 254 39.92 26.19 26.53
CA ILE A 254 38.52 26.58 26.28
C ILE A 254 38.37 27.19 24.88
N TYR A 255 39.28 28.07 24.48
CA TYR A 255 39.26 28.72 23.17
C TYR A 255 39.35 27.70 22.02
N ILE A 256 40.25 26.71 22.11
CA ILE A 256 40.36 25.63 21.12
C ILE A 256 39.06 24.82 21.04
N TRP A 257 38.47 24.48 22.17
CA TRP A 257 37.23 23.71 22.22
C TRP A 257 36.04 24.48 21.62
N SER A 258 35.82 25.73 22.02
CA SER A 258 34.77 26.57 21.46
C SER A 258 34.94 26.75 19.95
N PHE A 259 36.17 27.01 19.50
CA PHE A 259 36.50 27.11 18.08
C PHE A 259 36.14 25.82 17.31
N TYR A 260 36.47 24.66 17.87
CA TYR A 260 36.15 23.36 17.26
C TYR A 260 34.65 23.12 17.19
N VAL A 261 33.91 23.39 18.26
CA VAL A 261 32.45 23.22 18.31
C VAL A 261 31.75 24.15 17.30
N ASP A 262 32.11 25.42 17.27
CA ASP A 262 31.46 26.39 16.38
C ASP A 262 31.73 26.08 14.90
N THR A 263 32.95 25.66 14.59
CA THR A 263 33.38 25.35 13.22
C THR A 263 32.80 24.03 12.72
N PHE A 264 32.84 22.96 13.52
CA PHE A 264 32.48 21.60 13.08
C PHE A 264 31.05 21.18 13.42
N VAL A 265 30.44 21.69 14.50
CA VAL A 265 29.09 21.28 14.94
C VAL A 265 28.03 22.24 14.41
N TYR A 266 28.25 23.55 14.53
CA TYR A 266 27.28 24.57 14.10
C TYR A 266 27.50 25.08 12.68
N ASN A 267 28.55 24.59 12.00
CA ASN A 267 28.93 24.97 10.64
C ASN A 267 29.03 26.50 10.43
N ASN A 268 29.40 27.23 11.50
CA ASN A 268 29.51 28.68 11.51
C ASN A 268 30.96 29.07 11.86
N PRO A 269 31.89 28.95 10.90
CA PRO A 269 33.29 29.23 11.17
C PRO A 269 33.52 30.72 11.44
N PRO A 270 34.39 31.08 12.41
CA PRO A 270 34.73 32.47 12.68
C PRO A 270 35.40 33.12 11.47
N ALA A 271 35.23 34.45 11.32
CA ALA A 271 35.60 35.18 10.10
C ALA A 271 37.07 34.99 9.67
N TRP A 272 37.99 34.83 10.62
CA TRP A 272 39.41 34.59 10.35
C TRP A 272 39.71 33.19 9.80
N TRP A 273 38.86 32.19 10.08
CA TRP A 273 39.04 30.81 9.60
C TRP A 273 38.87 30.70 8.09
N ARG A 274 38.00 31.52 7.49
CA ARG A 274 37.86 31.62 6.02
C ARG A 274 39.14 32.08 5.37
N TRP A 275 39.86 32.99 6.02
CA TRP A 275 41.14 33.49 5.53
C TRP A 275 42.24 32.42 5.66
N VAL A 276 42.27 31.72 6.80
CA VAL A 276 43.22 30.61 7.04
C VAL A 276 42.99 29.43 6.11
N SER A 277 41.75 29.01 5.87
CA SER A 277 41.44 27.93 4.93
C SER A 277 41.79 28.31 3.50
N SER A 278 41.59 29.58 3.11
CA SER A 278 42.02 30.07 1.80
C SER A 278 43.54 29.99 1.66
N TRP A 279 44.31 30.40 2.68
CA TRP A 279 45.77 30.34 2.69
C TRP A 279 46.31 28.89 2.69
N LEU A 280 45.70 27.99 3.45
CA LEU A 280 46.03 26.55 3.45
C LEU A 280 45.74 25.91 2.09
N ASN A 281 44.64 26.27 1.43
CA ASN A 281 44.33 25.82 0.08
C ASN A 281 45.34 26.36 -0.94
N TYR A 282 45.81 27.60 -0.78
CA TYR A 282 46.92 28.14 -1.58
C TYR A 282 48.20 27.31 -1.43
N LEU A 283 48.56 26.93 -0.19
CA LEU A 283 49.73 26.08 0.04
C LEU A 283 49.55 24.66 -0.54
N ALA A 284 48.40 24.04 -0.35
CA ALA A 284 48.10 22.73 -0.93
C ALA A 284 48.11 22.74 -2.48
N ALA A 285 47.63 23.83 -3.09
CA ALA A 285 47.70 24.03 -4.53
C ALA A 285 49.15 24.19 -5.02
N THR A 286 50.01 24.88 -4.27
CA THR A 286 51.44 24.99 -4.62
C THR A 286 52.19 23.65 -4.50
N HIS A 287 51.81 22.78 -3.56
CA HIS A 287 52.43 21.46 -3.40
C HIS A 287 51.99 20.47 -4.48
N THR A 288 50.71 20.51 -4.88
CA THR A 288 50.17 19.67 -5.98
C THR A 288 50.66 20.12 -7.37
N TRP A 289 50.86 21.43 -7.58
CA TRP A 289 51.49 21.95 -8.81
C TRP A 289 52.92 21.44 -8.99
N LYS A 290 53.69 21.37 -7.90
CA LYS A 290 55.10 20.92 -7.92
C LYS A 290 55.27 19.42 -8.16
N LEU A 291 54.26 18.60 -7.83
CA LEU A 291 54.25 17.15 -8.10
C LEU A 291 53.79 16.81 -9.53
N ARG A 292 52.98 17.67 -10.16
CA ARG A 292 52.47 17.44 -11.53
C ARG A 292 53.43 17.94 -12.63
N ASN A 293 54.28 18.93 -12.34
CA ASN A 293 55.28 19.44 -13.26
C ASN A 293 56.69 19.37 -12.64
N PRO A 294 57.40 18.23 -12.71
CA PRO A 294 58.85 18.27 -12.57
C PRO A 294 59.40 19.09 -13.75
N GLY A 295 60.11 20.18 -13.46
CA GLY A 295 60.67 21.07 -14.48
C GLY A 295 61.55 20.30 -15.48
N PRO A 296 61.69 20.81 -16.72
CA PRO A 296 62.36 20.09 -17.79
C PRO A 296 63.84 19.84 -17.47
N VAL A 297 64.27 18.59 -17.64
CA VAL A 297 65.67 18.16 -17.68
C VAL A 297 66.33 18.85 -18.88
N GLY A 298 67.10 19.89 -18.61
CA GLY A 298 67.95 20.55 -19.59
C GLY A 298 69.25 19.77 -19.80
N GLN A 299 69.30 19.00 -20.88
CA GLN A 299 70.53 18.52 -21.52
C GLN A 299 71.35 19.69 -22.09
N GLY A 300 72.68 19.63 -21.96
CA GLY A 300 73.58 19.88 -23.09
C GLY A 300 74.46 21.15 -23.08
N MET A 301 75.70 20.96 -22.61
CA MET A 301 76.99 21.28 -23.27
C MET A 301 77.30 22.71 -23.75
N ASN A 302 78.40 23.29 -23.23
CA ASN A 302 79.67 23.42 -23.96
C ASN A 302 80.80 24.12 -23.14
N GLY A 303 82.01 23.56 -23.23
CA GLY A 303 83.24 24.35 -23.39
C GLY A 303 84.25 24.40 -22.23
N ALA A 304 85.05 23.34 -22.07
CA ALA A 304 86.53 23.37 -22.05
C ALA A 304 87.06 21.93 -22.07
#